data_AF-A0A3Q3G1C0-F1
#
_entry.id   AF-A0A3Q3G1C0-F1
#
_cell.length_a   1.000
_cell.length_b   1.000
_cell.length_c   1.000
_cell.angle_alpha   90.00
_cell.angle_beta   90.00
_cell.angle_gamma   90.00
#
_symmetry.space_group_name_H-M   'P 1'
#
loop_
_entity.id
_entity.type
_entity.pdbx_description
1 polymer ?
#
loop_
_entity_poly.entity_id
_entity_poly.type
_entity_poly.pdbx_seq_one_letter_code
_entity_poly.pdbx_strand_id
1 'polypeptide(L)'
;MKCLKAEEYIKRTASVKETELLFRELQEFIKSNPGIQGRTLCDRVIRACNHHLGAGCPDYDHVSQLVQLVELSLQGYDISAAVVAQSMGLCFWLGFHFLRSTKNSY
;
A
#
# COMPACT_ATOMS: atom_id res chain seq x y z
N MET A 1 -1.70 15.68 -0.98
CA MET A 1 -2.83 14.73 -0.87
C MET A 1 -3.59 14.96 0.44
N LYS A 2 -4.92 14.81 0.48
CA LYS A 2 -5.70 14.90 1.73
C LYS A 2 -5.78 13.53 2.41
N CYS A 3 -5.77 13.47 3.73
CA CYS A 3 -5.96 12.23 4.49
C CYS A 3 -7.45 11.82 4.46
N LEU A 4 -7.78 10.82 3.65
CA LEU A 4 -9.15 10.32 3.46
C LEU A 4 -9.53 9.30 4.54
N LYS A 5 -10.81 8.97 4.66
CA LYS A 5 -11.28 7.86 5.53
C LYS A 5 -10.79 6.52 4.98
N ALA A 6 -10.63 5.52 5.85
CA ALA A 6 -10.13 4.20 5.46
C ALA A 6 -10.98 3.53 4.36
N GLU A 7 -12.31 3.64 4.44
CA GLU A 7 -13.25 3.11 3.44
C GLU A 7 -13.02 3.69 2.04
N GLU A 8 -12.59 4.95 1.96
CA GLU A 8 -12.34 5.62 0.69
C GLU A 8 -11.06 5.09 0.04
N TYR A 9 -10.03 4.80 0.84
CA TYR A 9 -8.84 4.12 0.34
C TYR A 9 -9.19 2.71 -0.16
N ILE A 10 -10.04 1.96 0.56
CA ILE A 10 -10.50 0.64 0.12
C ILE A 10 -11.17 0.72 -1.26
N LYS A 11 -12.04 1.71 -1.50
CA LYS A 11 -12.68 1.91 -2.81
C LYS A 11 -11.67 2.22 -3.91
N ARG A 12 -10.71 3.11 -3.64
CA ARG A 12 -9.70 3.50 -4.63
C ARG A 12 -8.74 2.36 -4.94
N THR A 13 -8.41 1.53 -3.97
CA THR A 13 -7.58 0.33 -4.18
C THR A 13 -8.36 -0.84 -4.78
N ALA A 14 -9.67 -0.72 -5.03
CA ALA A 14 -10.48 -1.80 -5.62
C ALA A 14 -10.41 -1.86 -7.15
N SER A 15 -9.77 -0.88 -7.80
CA SER A 15 -9.63 -0.80 -9.26
C SER A 15 -8.19 -0.46 -9.62
N VAL A 16 -7.67 -1.11 -10.66
CA VAL A 16 -6.35 -0.85 -11.25
C VAL A 16 -6.14 0.65 -11.53
N LYS A 17 -7.10 1.26 -12.24
CA LYS A 17 -7.01 2.68 -12.63
C LYS A 17 -6.95 3.63 -11.42
N GLU A 18 -7.80 3.39 -10.44
CA GLU A 18 -7.85 4.23 -9.23
C GLU A 18 -6.63 3.99 -8.32
N THR A 19 -6.12 2.76 -8.29
CA THR A 19 -4.89 2.39 -7.57
C THR A 19 -3.68 3.11 -8.18
N GLU A 20 -3.59 3.19 -9.50
CA GLU A 20 -2.53 3.93 -10.19
C GLU A 20 -2.60 5.45 -9.94
N LEU A 21 -3.81 6.04 -9.97
CA LEU A 21 -4.00 7.45 -9.61
C LEU A 21 -3.57 7.72 -8.15
N LEU A 22 -3.98 6.84 -7.25
CA LEU A 22 -3.62 6.90 -5.84
C LEU A 22 -2.10 6.79 -5.64
N PHE A 23 -1.42 5.93 -6.40
CA PHE A 23 0.04 5.81 -6.39
C PHE A 23 0.73 7.13 -6.75
N ARG A 24 0.30 7.78 -7.84
CA ARG A 24 0.88 9.06 -8.29
C ARG A 24 0.68 10.16 -7.25
N GLU A 25 -0.54 10.29 -6.72
CA GLU A 25 -0.85 11.26 -5.66
C GLU A 25 -0.01 11.05 -4.39
N LEU A 26 0.16 9.78 -3.99
CA LEU A 26 0.96 9.42 -2.83
C LEU A 26 2.44 9.71 -3.06
N GLN A 27 2.96 9.42 -4.26
CA GLN A 27 4.35 9.66 -4.60
C GLN A 27 4.70 11.15 -4.55
N GLU A 28 3.86 12.01 -5.12
CA GLU A 28 4.03 13.46 -5.03
C GLU A 28 3.93 13.96 -3.59
N PHE A 29 3.01 13.40 -2.81
CA PHE A 29 2.83 13.77 -1.43
C PHE A 29 4.04 13.38 -0.56
N ILE A 30 4.60 12.19 -0.72
CA ILE A 30 5.79 11.76 0.04
C ILE A 30 6.99 12.66 -0.26
N LYS A 31 7.19 13.07 -1.52
CA LYS A 31 8.24 14.02 -1.92
C LYS A 31 8.13 15.37 -1.19
N SER A 32 6.92 15.78 -0.80
CA SER A 32 6.70 17.01 -0.03
C SER A 32 7.00 16.90 1.48
N ASN A 33 7.52 15.76 1.93
CA ASN A 33 7.87 15.45 3.32
C ASN A 33 6.76 15.75 4.36
N PRO A 34 5.64 14.99 4.32
CA PRO A 34 4.40 15.36 4.98
C PRO A 34 4.34 15.09 6.51
N GLY A 35 5.42 14.59 7.11
CA GLY A 35 5.49 14.29 8.55
C GLY A 35 4.36 13.38 9.05
N ILE A 36 3.79 13.68 10.22
CA ILE A 36 2.78 12.83 10.91
C ILE A 36 1.55 12.52 10.05
N GLN A 37 1.11 13.45 9.19
CA GLN A 37 0.01 13.19 8.26
C GLN A 37 0.38 12.14 7.21
N GLY A 38 1.63 12.16 6.74
CA GLY A 38 2.23 11.13 5.90
C GLY A 38 2.06 9.74 6.47
N ARG A 39 2.45 9.57 7.74
CA ARG A 39 2.36 8.30 8.45
C ARG A 39 0.93 7.74 8.52
N THR A 40 -0.02 8.58 8.91
CA THR A 40 -1.42 8.18 9.06
C THR A 40 -2.04 7.79 7.71
N LEU A 41 -1.68 8.51 6.66
CA LEU A 41 -2.12 8.23 5.30
C LEU A 41 -1.53 6.91 4.80
N CYS A 42 -0.22 6.72 4.96
CA CYS A 42 0.46 5.48 4.56
C CYS A 42 -0.11 4.25 5.29
N ASP A 43 -0.38 4.33 6.60
CA ASP A 43 -1.02 3.23 7.34
C ASP A 43 -2.40 2.87 6.77
N ARG A 44 -3.22 3.87 6.43
CA ARG A 44 -4.54 3.64 5.83
C ARG A 44 -4.45 3.01 4.44
N VAL A 45 -3.50 3.45 3.61
CA VAL A 45 -3.26 2.87 2.28
C VAL A 45 -2.79 1.41 2.40
N ILE A 46 -1.85 1.13 3.30
CA ILE A 46 -1.36 -0.23 3.56
C ILE A 46 -2.51 -1.15 3.98
N ARG A 47 -3.36 -0.71 4.90
CA ARG A 47 -4.54 -1.50 5.34
C ARG A 47 -5.52 -1.76 4.20
N ALA A 48 -5.76 -0.77 3.34
CA ALA A 48 -6.64 -0.92 2.18
C ALA A 48 -6.08 -1.93 1.16
N CYS A 49 -4.78 -1.90 0.89
CA CYS A 49 -4.13 -2.88 0.02
C CYS A 49 -4.22 -4.29 0.60
N ASN A 50 -3.93 -4.44 1.90
CA ASN A 50 -4.02 -5.74 2.58
C ASN A 50 -5.43 -6.32 2.58
N HIS A 51 -6.46 -5.47 2.67
CA HIS A 51 -7.85 -5.91 2.57
C HIS A 51 -8.11 -6.64 1.24
N HIS A 52 -7.65 -6.08 0.12
CA HIS A 52 -7.82 -6.68 -1.20
C HIS A 52 -6.92 -7.90 -1.45
N LEU A 53 -5.66 -7.85 -0.98
CA LEU A 53 -4.75 -8.98 -1.07
C LEU A 53 -5.24 -10.18 -0.25
N GLY A 54 -5.77 -9.93 0.96
CA GLY A 54 -6.33 -10.96 1.83
C GLY A 54 -7.68 -11.51 1.35
N ALA A 55 -8.47 -10.72 0.63
CA ALA A 55 -9.74 -11.13 0.04
C ALA A 55 -9.58 -12.07 -1.19
N GLY A 56 -8.35 -12.23 -1.71
CA GLY A 56 -8.07 -13.05 -2.88
C GLY A 56 -8.35 -12.29 -4.18
N CYS A 57 -7.54 -11.27 -4.45
CA CYS A 57 -7.59 -10.55 -5.73
C CYS A 57 -7.15 -11.49 -6.88
N PRO A 58 -8.00 -11.73 -7.91
CA PRO A 58 -7.71 -12.69 -8.96
C PRO A 58 -6.82 -12.13 -10.08
N ASP A 59 -6.63 -10.81 -10.13
CA ASP A 59 -5.91 -10.14 -11.21
C ASP A 59 -4.47 -9.84 -10.82
N TYR A 60 -3.52 -10.44 -11.54
CA TYR A 60 -2.09 -10.32 -11.25
C TYR A 60 -1.60 -8.87 -11.38
N ASP A 61 -2.10 -8.13 -12.38
CA ASP A 61 -1.72 -6.73 -12.58
C ASP A 61 -2.22 -5.85 -11.44
N HIS A 62 -3.45 -6.08 -10.98
CA HIS A 62 -3.99 -5.40 -9.81
C HIS A 62 -3.21 -5.75 -8.54
N VAL A 63 -2.87 -7.02 -8.32
CA VAL A 63 -1.99 -7.44 -7.20
C VAL A 63 -0.64 -6.73 -7.27
N SER A 64 0.00 -6.68 -8.45
CA SER A 64 1.27 -5.99 -8.65
C SER A 64 1.17 -4.51 -8.30
N GLN A 65 0.11 -3.82 -8.73
CA GLN A 65 -0.12 -2.41 -8.39
C GLN A 65 -0.37 -2.18 -6.90
N LEU A 66 -1.13 -3.08 -6.24
CA LEU A 66 -1.33 -3.02 -4.79
C LEU A 66 -0.01 -3.21 -4.04
N VAL A 67 0.83 -4.14 -4.48
CA VAL A 67 2.17 -4.36 -3.90
C VAL A 67 3.04 -3.11 -4.06
N GLN A 68 3.11 -2.53 -5.26
CA GLN A 68 3.86 -1.29 -5.51
C GLN A 68 3.36 -0.13 -4.64
N LEU A 69 2.04 0.00 -4.47
CA LEU A 69 1.44 1.02 -3.63
C LEU A 69 1.79 0.84 -2.15
N VAL A 70 1.88 -0.41 -1.69
CA VAL A 70 2.35 -0.72 -0.34
C VAL A 70 3.83 -0.39 -0.16
N GLU A 71 4.69 -0.75 -1.11
CA GLU A 71 6.12 -0.40 -1.09
C GLU A 71 6.31 1.12 -1.00
N LEU A 72 5.60 1.88 -1.82
CA LEU A 72 5.63 3.34 -1.77
C LEU A 72 5.13 3.89 -0.43
N SER A 73 4.06 3.32 0.12
CA SER A 73 3.54 3.70 1.43
C SER A 73 4.54 3.40 2.55
N LEU A 74 5.28 2.29 2.47
CA LEU A 74 6.33 1.95 3.42
C LEU A 74 7.50 2.95 3.34
N GLN A 75 7.91 3.35 2.15
CA GLN A 75 8.93 4.40 1.98
C GLN A 75 8.48 5.73 2.62
N GLY A 76 7.23 6.14 2.37
CA GLY A 76 6.66 7.33 3.00
C GLY A 76 6.52 7.22 4.51
N TYR A 77 6.28 6.00 5.02
CA TYR A 77 6.22 5.71 6.44
C TYR A 77 7.60 5.80 7.09
N ASP A 78 8.64 5.24 6.48
CA ASP A 78 10.02 5.20 7.00
C ASP A 78 10.66 6.61 7.04
N ILE A 79 10.44 7.41 5.98
CA ILE A 79 10.80 8.84 5.95
C ILE A 79 10.15 9.60 7.13
N SER A 80 8.95 9.18 7.53
CA SER A 80 8.19 9.80 8.61
C SER A 80 8.41 9.14 9.99
N ALA A 81 9.13 8.02 10.10
CA ALA A 81 9.22 7.24 11.33
C ALA A 81 10.58 6.56 11.52
N ALA A 82 11.36 7.05 12.47
CA ALA A 82 12.52 6.35 13.04
C ALA A 82 12.15 5.12 13.91
N VAL A 83 11.02 4.43 13.65
CA VAL A 83 10.51 3.34 14.54
C VAL A 83 10.11 2.10 13.73
N VAL A 84 11.02 1.12 13.75
CA VAL A 84 11.15 -0.05 12.85
C VAL A 84 10.30 -1.29 13.24
N ALA A 85 9.69 -1.33 14.42
CA ALA A 85 9.21 -2.61 14.99
C ALA A 85 7.88 -3.16 14.44
N GLN A 86 6.93 -2.32 13.98
CA GLN A 86 5.61 -2.80 13.50
C GLN A 86 5.54 -3.02 11.98
N SER A 87 6.40 -2.36 11.19
CA SER A 87 6.43 -2.49 9.73
C SER A 87 7.07 -3.80 9.27
N MET A 88 7.99 -4.37 10.05
CA MET A 88 8.68 -5.63 9.70
C MET A 88 7.73 -6.81 9.54
N GLY A 89 6.70 -6.94 10.39
CA GLY A 89 5.69 -7.99 10.25
C GLY A 89 4.83 -7.85 9.00
N LEU A 90 4.56 -6.60 8.60
CA LEU A 90 3.81 -6.25 7.40
C LEU A 90 4.61 -6.55 6.13
N CYS A 91 5.87 -6.09 6.04
CA CYS A 91 6.77 -6.38 4.92
C CYS A 91 6.95 -7.90 4.72
N PHE A 92 7.13 -8.65 5.81
CA PHE A 92 7.26 -10.10 5.75
C PHE A 92 5.96 -10.77 5.25
N TRP A 93 4.79 -10.30 5.69
CA TRP A 93 3.50 -10.81 5.24
C TRP A 93 3.26 -10.56 3.75
N LEU A 94 3.63 -9.38 3.25
CA LEU A 94 3.56 -9.03 1.82
C LEU A 94 4.52 -9.87 0.97
N GLY A 95 5.77 -10.02 1.40
CA GLY A 95 6.75 -10.87 0.73
C GLY A 95 6.30 -12.33 0.66
N PHE A 96 5.69 -12.84 1.74
CA PHE A 96 5.09 -14.17 1.75
C PHE A 96 3.93 -14.30 0.76
N HIS A 97 3.05 -13.30 0.67
CA HIS A 97 1.93 -13.34 -0.26
C HIS A 97 2.39 -13.25 -1.73
N PHE A 98 3.40 -12.44 -2.02
CA PHE A 98 4.03 -12.33 -3.34
C PHE A 98 4.69 -13.66 -3.77
N LEU A 99 5.46 -14.29 -2.88
CA LEU A 99 6.03 -15.62 -3.10
C LEU A 99 4.96 -16.71 -3.29
N ARG A 100 3.80 -16.56 -2.66
CA ARG A 100 2.69 -17.52 -2.81
C ARG A 100 1.92 -17.30 -4.12
N SER A 101 1.72 -16.06 -4.54
CA SER A 101 1.05 -15.72 -5.80
C SER A 101 1.87 -16.19 -7.02
N THR A 102 3.20 -16.01 -6.98
CA THR A 102 4.11 -16.46 -8.07
C THR A 102 4.23 -17.98 -8.20
N LYS A 103 4.03 -18.74 -7.12
CA LYS A 103 4.05 -20.22 -7.15
C LYS A 103 2.78 -20.86 -7.71
N ASN A 104 1.68 -20.11 -7.82
CA ASN A 104 0.40 -20.62 -8.31
C ASN A 104 0.20 -20.38 -9.82
N SER A 105 1.25 -19.96 -10.52
CA SER A 105 1.29 -19.68 -11.97
C SER A 105 2.07 -20.72 -12.78
N TYR A 106 2.34 -21.90 -12.21
CA TYR A 106 2.92 -23.07 -12.90
C TYR A 106 2.04 -24.30 -12.74
#